data_AF-R6YQ22-F1
#
_entry.id   AF-R6YQ22-F1
#
_cell.length_a   1.000
_cell.length_b   1.000
_cell.length_c   1.000
_cell.angle_alpha   90.00
_cell.angle_beta   90.00
_cell.angle_gamma   90.00
#
_symmetry.space_group_name_H-M   'P 1'
#
loop_
_entity.id
_entity.type
_entity.pdbx_description
1 polymer ?
#
loop_
_entity_poly.entity_id
_entity_poly.type
_entity_poly.pdbx_seq_one_letter_code
_entity_poly.pdbx_strand_id
1 'polypeptide(L)' 'MMRKRYYAARFACWELHLFLDTHPNNKEAARRLEEYQARAQRLGKEYEEKFGPLGETTQDTSRWAWISDPWPWEKEGN' A
#
# COMPACT_ATOMS: atom_id res chain seq x y z
N MET A 1 3.61 -13.06 -10.86
CA MET A 1 3.60 -13.89 -9.62
C MET A 1 4.03 -13.14 -8.36
N MET A 2 4.99 -12.19 -8.40
CA MET A 2 5.49 -11.51 -7.19
C MET A 2 4.46 -10.65 -6.45
N ARG A 3 3.67 -9.86 -7.18
CA ARG A 3 2.61 -9.02 -6.59
C ARG A 3 1.60 -9.82 -5.76
N LYS A 4 1.19 -10.99 -6.26
CA LYS A 4 0.29 -11.92 -5.54
C LYS A 4 0.91 -12.42 -4.23
N ARG A 5 2.21 -12.76 -4.24
CA ARG A 5 2.95 -13.22 -3.04
C ARG A 5 3.06 -12.10 -2.00
N TYR A 6 3.34 -10.87 -2.43
CA TYR A 6 3.37 -9.70 -1.56
C TYR A 6 2.01 -9.45 -0.88
N TYR A 7 0.91 -9.42 -1.65
CA TYR A 7 -0.42 -9.23 -1.09
C TYR A 7 -0.86 -10.39 -0.19
N ALA A 8 -0.52 -11.63 -0.53
CA ALA A 8 -0.80 -12.78 0.34
C ALA A 8 -0.09 -12.66 1.70
N ALA A 9 1.18 -12.22 1.71
CA ALA A 9 1.90 -11.97 2.97
C ALA A 9 1.27 -10.83 3.77
N ARG A 10 0.84 -9.75 3.12
CA ARG A 10 0.13 -8.64 3.77
C ARG A 10 -1.23 -9.04 4.33
N PHE A 11 -1.97 -9.88 3.62
CA PHE A 11 -3.23 -10.43 4.09
C PHE A 11 -3.01 -11.28 5.35
N ALA A 12 -1.99 -12.15 5.37
CA ALA A 12 -1.65 -12.92 6.55
C ALA A 12 -1.27 -12.03 7.76
N CYS A 13 -0.55 -10.92 7.54
CA CYS A 13 -0.32 -9.95 8.61
C CYS A 13 -1.62 -9.36 9.16
N TRP A 14 -2.55 -9.00 8.28
CA TRP A 14 -3.83 -8.41 8.68
C TRP A 14 -4.67 -9.39 9.51
N GLU A 15 -4.79 -10.63 9.06
CA GLU A 15 -5.51 -11.68 9.79
C GLU A 15 -4.88 -11.97 11.15
N LEU A 16 -3.54 -12.02 11.24
CA LEU A 16 -2.84 -12.24 12.51
C LEU A 16 -2.99 -11.05 13.46
N HIS A 17 -3.05 -9.83 12.94
CA HIS A 17 -3.32 -8.64 13.74
C HIS A 17 -4.73 -8.70 14.34
N LEU A 18 -5.74 -8.98 13.51
CA LEU A 18 -7.13 -9.14 13.96
C LEU A 18 -7.28 -10.31 14.95
N PHE A 19 -6.54 -11.40 14.75
CA PHE A 19 -6.52 -12.52 15.69
C PHE A 19 -5.96 -12.09 17.05
N LEU A 20 -4.89 -11.29 17.08
CA LEU A 20 -4.28 -10.80 18.31
C LEU A 20 -5.18 -9.81 19.08
N ASP A 21 -6.07 -9.08 18.41
CA ASP A 21 -7.07 -8.24 19.07
C ASP A 21 -7.99 -9.05 19.98
N THR A 22 -8.29 -10.29 19.60
CA THR A 22 -9.10 -11.23 20.40
C THR A 22 -8.28 -12.09 21.35
N HIS A 23 -7.00 -12.36 21.04
CA HIS A 23 -6.09 -13.21 21.82
C HIS A 23 -4.75 -12.52 22.09
N PRO A 24 -4.72 -11.47 22.93
CA PRO A 24 -3.55 -10.58 23.09
C PRO A 24 -2.31 -11.27 23.69
N ASN A 25 -2.49 -12.32 24.48
CA ASN A 25 -1.39 -13.10 25.06
C ASN A 25 -0.85 -14.19 24.11
N ASN A 26 -1.33 -14.18 22.86
CA ASN A 26 -0.93 -14.97 21.70
C ASN A 26 0.56 -14.88 21.31
N LYS A 27 1.53 -15.34 22.11
CA LYS A 27 2.97 -15.17 21.79
C LYS A 27 3.39 -15.77 20.44
N GLU A 28 2.81 -16.90 20.05
CA GLU A 28 3.12 -17.52 18.75
C GLU A 28 2.51 -16.72 17.59
N ALA A 29 1.28 -16.22 17.75
CA ALA A 29 0.64 -15.36 16.77
C ALA A 29 1.42 -14.04 16.59
N ALA A 30 1.94 -13.45 17.67
CA ALA A 30 2.79 -12.26 17.62
C ALA A 30 4.11 -12.53 16.87
N ARG A 31 4.78 -13.65 17.17
CA ARG A 31 6.01 -14.06 16.46
C ARG A 31 5.76 -14.25 14.96
N ARG A 32 4.65 -14.91 14.61
CA ARG A 32 4.26 -15.11 13.20
C ARG A 32 3.97 -13.79 12.51
N LEU A 33 3.28 -12.86 13.18
CA LEU A 33 2.99 -11.53 12.62
C LEU A 33 4.28 -10.82 12.22
N GLU A 34 5.28 -10.82 13.11
CA GLU A 34 6.58 -10.21 12.86
C GLU A 34 7.32 -10.89 11.68
N GLU A 35 7.27 -12.22 11.60
CA GLU A 35 7.84 -12.99 10.49
C GLU A 35 7.18 -12.64 9.14
N TYR A 36 5.85 -12.57 9.10
CA TYR A 36 5.11 -12.20 7.89
C TYR A 36 5.33 -10.74 7.51
N GLN A 37 5.46 -9.83 8.47
CA GLN A 37 5.81 -8.42 8.20
C GLN A 37 7.19 -8.32 7.53
N ALA A 38 8.21 -8.99 8.07
CA ALA A 38 9.53 -9.02 7.47
C ALA A 38 9.53 -9.67 6.07
N ARG A 39 8.69 -10.69 5.86
CA ARG A 39 8.51 -11.30 4.53
C ARG A 39 7.83 -10.36 3.55
N ALA A 40 6.79 -9.64 3.96
CA ALA A 40 6.07 -8.68 3.14
C ALA A 40 6.98 -7.51 2.73
N GLN A 41 7.80 -6.98 3.65
CA GLN A 41 8.78 -5.93 3.35
C GLN A 41 9.82 -6.38 2.33
N ARG A 42 10.39 -7.58 2.49
CA ARG A 42 11.35 -8.14 1.51
C ARG A 42 10.75 -8.30 0.12
N LEU A 43 9.53 -8.85 0.05
CA LEU A 43 8.81 -9.00 -1.22
C LEU A 43 8.41 -7.66 -1.84
N GLY A 44 8.08 -6.67 -1.01
CA GLY A 44 7.78 -5.31 -1.46
C GLY A 44 9.01 -4.68 -2.10
N LYS A 45 10.15 -4.71 -1.40
CA LYS A 45 11.42 -4.19 -1.91
C LYS A 45 11.85 -4.88 -3.22
N GLU A 46 11.80 -6.20 -3.29
CA GLU A 46 12.13 -6.95 -4.51
C GLU A 46 11.21 -6.58 -5.69
N TYR A 47 9.93 -6.35 -5.39
CA TYR A 47 8.99 -5.90 -6.40
C TYR A 47 9.29 -4.47 -6.85
N GLU A 48 9.58 -3.55 -5.93
CA GLU A 48 9.87 -2.15 -6.23
C GLU A 48 11.15 -2.00 -7.06
N GLU A 49 12.19 -2.77 -6.76
CA GLU A 49 13.43 -2.81 -7.54
C GLU A 49 13.19 -3.26 -9.00
N LYS A 50 12.20 -4.13 -9.24
CA LYS A 50 11.92 -4.70 -10.56
C LYS A 50 10.88 -3.93 -11.37
N PHE A 51 9.89 -3.34 -10.70
CA PHE A 51 8.68 -2.80 -11.34
C PHE A 51 8.40 -1.34 -10.97
N GLY A 52 9.20 -0.73 -10.10
CA GLY A 52 8.95 0.60 -9.57
C GLY A 52 8.05 0.60 -8.32
N PRO A 53 7.87 1.77 -7.68
CA PRO A 53 7.23 1.92 -6.38
C PRO A 53 5.84 1.25 -6.29
N LEU A 54 5.58 0.53 -5.20
CA LEU A 54 4.28 -0.10 -4.90
C LEU A 54 3.31 0.95 -4.36
N GLY A 55 2.85 1.83 -5.23
CA GLY A 55 1.85 2.84 -4.90
C GLY A 55 1.91 4.02 -5.86
N GLU A 56 0.88 4.86 -5.83
CA GLU A 56 1.03 6.21 -6.36
C GLU A 56 2.09 6.89 -5.51
N THR A 57 3.28 7.09 -6.09
CA THR A 57 4.21 8.03 -5.50
C THR A 57 3.48 9.36 -5.58
N THR A 58 3.12 9.94 -4.43
CA THR A 58 2.54 11.28 -4.36
C THR A 58 3.62 12.29 -4.74
N GLN A 59 4.15 12.18 -5.96
CA GLN A 59 4.95 13.23 -6.56
C GLN A 59 3.95 14.26 -7.03
N ASP A 60 3.71 15.21 -6.13
CA ASP A 60 3.53 16.60 -6.50
C ASP A 60 2.40 16.89 -7.50
N THR A 61 1.31 16.13 -7.42
CA THR A 61 0.05 16.58 -8.03
C THR A 61 -0.51 17.64 -7.10
N SER A 62 -0.17 18.89 -7.43
CA SER A 62 -0.78 20.08 -6.83
C SER A 62 -2.26 19.79 -6.60
N ARG A 63 -2.65 19.83 -5.31
CA ARG A 63 -3.96 19.40 -4.79
C ARG A 63 -5.16 20.03 -5.51
N TRP A 64 -4.90 21.06 -6.31
CA TRP A 64 -5.86 21.93 -6.98
C TRP A 64 -5.59 22.21 -8.47
N ALA A 65 -4.69 21.47 -9.16
CA ALA A 65 -4.49 21.66 -10.61
C ALA A 65 -5.82 21.57 -11.40
N TRP A 66 -6.68 20.62 -11.03
CA TRP A 66 -7.99 20.42 -11.64
C TRP A 66 -9.02 21.53 -11.39
N ILE A 67 -8.73 22.48 -10.48
CA ILE A 67 -9.59 23.63 -10.17
C ILE A 67 -9.07 24.92 -10.83
N SER A 68 -7.76 24.99 -11.13
CA SER A 68 -7.13 26.22 -11.64
C SER A 68 -7.08 26.31 -13.17
N ASP A 69 -7.38 25.23 -13.88
CA ASP A 69 -7.42 25.26 -15.34
C ASP A 69 -8.77 25.81 -15.82
N PRO A 70 -8.80 26.86 -16.66
CA PRO A 70 -10.04 27.32 -17.27
C PRO A 70 -10.62 26.18 -18.10
N TRP A 71 -11.92 25.96 -17.96
CA TRP A 71 -12.56 24.86 -18.65
C TRP A 71 -12.46 25.07 -20.18
N PRO A 72 -12.38 24.01 -21.00
CA PRO A 72 -12.25 24.12 -22.45
C PRO A 72 -13.32 25.01 -23.12
N TRP A 73 -14.47 25.19 -22.47
CA TRP A 73 -15.61 25.98 -22.93
C TRP A 73 -15.69 27.40 -22.34
N GLU A 74 -14.79 27.81 -21.43
CA GLU A 74 -14.76 29.19 -20.91
C GLU A 74 -14.17 30.21 -21.90
N LYS A 75 -13.67 29.77 -23.06
CA LYS A 75 -13.06 30.66 -24.06
C LYS A 75 -14.04 31.28 -25.07
N GLU A 76 -15.32 30.93 -25.03
CA GLU A 76 -16.35 31.52 -25.89
C GLU A 76 -17.35 32.33 -25.05
N GLY A 77 -16.92 33.46 -24.52
CA GLY A 77 -17.83 34.30 -23.74
C GLY A 77 -17.23 35.57 -23.15
N ASN A 78 -16.58 36.41 -23.97
CA ASN A 78 -16.71 37.88 -24.01
C ASN A 78 -15.73 38.47 -25.03
#